data_AF-A0A6G9D282-F1
#
_entry.id   AF-A0A6G9D282-F1
#
_cell.length_a   1.000
_cell.length_b   1.000
_cell.length_c   1.000
_cell.angle_alpha   90.00
_cell.angle_beta   90.00
_cell.angle_gamma   90.00
#
_symmetry.space_group_name_H-M   'P 1'
#
loop_
_entity.id
_entity.type
_entity.pdbx_description
1 polymer ?
#
loop_
_entity_poly.entity_id
_entity_poly.type
_entity_poly.pdbx_seq_one_letter_code
_entity_poly.pdbx_strand_id
1 'polypeptide(L)'
;MTIRSQTFPHLLAPGTIGPMTVPNRVVLPAMDMNLCEDGEIEKGDIDHFVARAAGGTGLIITGCCAVAYPLGCTSRKEPGLSEDRFIPGLKALADAVHDAGSKLCVQMTHHGKVARIDTLDGPTAVGPVHAEAAG
;
A
#
# COMPACT_ATOMS: atom_id res chain seq x y z
N MET A 1 26.80 -22.09 -18.08
CA MET A 1 25.37 -22.12 -17.73
C MET A 1 24.67 -21.09 -18.60
N THR A 2 24.11 -21.51 -19.73
CA THR A 2 23.50 -20.60 -20.71
C THR A 2 22.12 -20.22 -20.20
N ILE A 3 21.97 -19.01 -19.66
CA ILE A 3 20.65 -18.45 -19.33
C ILE A 3 19.92 -18.32 -20.67
N ARG A 4 18.88 -19.14 -20.88
CA ARG A 4 18.04 -19.03 -22.07
C ARG A 4 17.43 -17.63 -22.05
N SER A 5 17.64 -16.87 -23.12
CA SER A 5 16.88 -15.66 -23.45
C SER A 5 15.42 -16.04 -23.69
N GLN A 6 14.69 -16.35 -22.61
CA GLN A 6 13.24 -16.45 -22.65
C GLN A 6 12.71 -15.05 -22.39
N THR A 7 12.44 -14.35 -23.49
CA THR A 7 11.62 -13.14 -23.47
C THR A 7 10.26 -13.52 -22.89
N PHE A 8 9.74 -12.78 -21.91
CA PHE A 8 8.39 -12.99 -21.37
C PHE A 8 7.40 -12.00 -22.03
N PRO A 9 7.00 -12.20 -23.31
CA PRO A 9 6.31 -11.18 -24.09
C PRO A 9 4.96 -10.81 -23.50
N HIS A 10 4.27 -11.75 -22.86
CA HIS A 10 2.99 -11.45 -22.21
C HIS A 10 3.15 -10.79 -20.85
N LEU A 11 4.16 -11.17 -20.06
CA LEU A 11 4.37 -10.58 -18.73
C LEU A 11 4.90 -9.14 -18.85
N LEU A 12 5.81 -8.91 -19.80
CA LEU A 12 6.51 -7.64 -19.99
C LEU A 12 5.82 -6.69 -20.98
N ALA A 13 4.73 -7.12 -21.63
CA ALA A 13 3.91 -6.23 -22.44
C ALA A 13 3.05 -5.30 -21.57
N PRO A 14 2.80 -4.06 -22.02
CA PRO A 14 1.84 -3.17 -21.39
C PRO A 14 0.44 -3.77 -21.26
N GLY A 15 -0.32 -3.28 -20.29
CA GLY A 15 -1.70 -3.67 -20.04
C GLY A 15 -2.53 -2.52 -19.51
N THR A 16 -3.83 -2.74 -19.38
CA THR A 16 -4.76 -1.76 -18.84
C THR A 16 -5.55 -2.34 -17.67
N ILE A 17 -5.75 -1.53 -16.64
CA ILE A 17 -6.59 -1.82 -15.48
C ILE A 17 -7.60 -0.67 -15.38
N GLY A 18 -8.85 -0.92 -15.82
CA GLY A 18 -9.82 0.15 -16.01
C GLY A 18 -9.25 1.25 -16.94
N PRO A 19 -9.21 2.52 -16.51
CA PRO A 19 -8.65 3.62 -17.30
C PRO A 19 -7.11 3.73 -17.21
N MET A 20 -6.45 3.00 -16.32
CA MET A 20 -5.01 3.13 -16.08
C MET A 20 -4.21 2.19 -16.99
N THR A 21 -3.21 2.72 -17.70
CA THR A 21 -2.23 1.92 -18.43
C THR A 21 -1.02 1.63 -17.54
N VAL A 22 -0.63 0.36 -17.44
CA VAL A 22 0.57 -0.12 -16.76
C VAL A 22 1.62 -0.56 -17.79
N PRO A 23 2.92 -0.30 -17.57
CA PRO A 23 3.97 -0.58 -18.55
C PRO A 23 4.25 -2.07 -18.73
N ASN A 24 3.90 -2.90 -17.74
CA ASN A 24 3.99 -4.35 -17.77
C ASN A 24 3.06 -4.97 -16.71
N ARG A 25 3.01 -6.31 -16.64
CA ARG A 25 2.14 -7.08 -15.72
C ARG A 25 2.88 -7.60 -14.48
N VAL A 26 4.04 -7.03 -14.16
CA VAL A 26 4.78 -7.33 -12.92
C VAL A 26 4.27 -6.39 -11.83
N VAL A 27 3.71 -6.98 -10.77
CA VAL A 27 3.08 -6.25 -9.67
C VAL A 27 3.86 -6.49 -8.38
N LEU A 28 4.18 -5.43 -7.64
CA LEU A 28 4.56 -5.53 -6.24
C LEU A 28 3.26 -5.51 -5.41
N PRO A 29 2.89 -6.64 -4.76
CA PRO A 29 1.71 -6.68 -3.91
C PRO A 29 1.89 -5.79 -2.67
N ALA A 30 0.80 -5.50 -1.99
CA ALA A 30 0.84 -4.71 -0.77
C ALA A 30 1.80 -5.31 0.25
N MET A 31 2.69 -4.49 0.78
CA MET A 31 3.74 -4.89 1.72
C MET A 31 3.93 -3.80 2.76
N ASP A 32 3.67 -4.16 4.02
CA ASP A 32 3.89 -3.27 5.16
C ASP A 32 5.37 -3.19 5.51
N MET A 33 5.91 -1.97 5.47
CA MET A 33 7.31 -1.71 5.79
C MET A 33 7.54 -1.31 7.24
N ASN A 34 6.49 -0.85 7.94
CA ASN A 34 6.58 -0.30 9.29
C ASN A 34 7.69 0.76 9.44
N LEU A 35 7.83 1.64 8.44
CA LEU A 35 8.82 2.73 8.42
C LEU A 35 8.22 4.10 8.72
N CYS A 36 6.89 4.25 8.66
CA CYS A 36 6.25 5.54 8.92
C CYS A 36 6.40 5.94 10.38
N GLU A 37 6.58 7.23 10.61
CA GLU A 37 6.49 7.86 11.93
C GLU A 37 5.20 8.69 11.95
N ASP A 38 4.36 8.50 12.98
CA ASP A 38 3.03 9.13 13.09
C ASP A 38 2.11 8.98 11.85
N GLY A 39 2.29 7.88 11.12
CA GLY A 39 1.56 7.56 9.90
C GLY A 39 2.01 8.32 8.66
N GLU A 40 3.07 9.13 8.75
CA GLU A 40 3.59 9.89 7.62
C GLU A 40 4.53 9.04 6.76
N ILE A 41 4.30 9.08 5.45
CA ILE A 41 5.21 8.49 4.47
C ILE A 41 6.39 9.44 4.29
N GLU A 42 7.58 8.95 4.63
CA GLU A 42 8.82 9.71 4.52
C GLU A 42 9.79 9.07 3.52
N LYS A 43 11.01 9.62 3.46
CA LYS A 43 12.04 9.22 2.50
C LYS A 43 12.34 7.72 2.51
N GLY A 44 12.31 7.06 3.67
CA GLY A 44 12.60 5.63 3.79
C GLY A 44 11.60 4.76 3.02
N ASP A 45 10.29 5.06 3.16
CA ASP A 45 9.23 4.40 2.39
C ASP A 45 9.35 4.70 0.89
N ILE A 46 9.63 5.96 0.54
CA ILE A 46 9.77 6.39 -0.86
C ILE A 46 10.93 5.66 -1.54
N ASP A 47 12.13 5.69 -0.93
CA ASP A 47 13.32 5.03 -1.47
C ASP A 47 13.07 3.53 -1.68
N HIS A 48 12.32 2.89 -0.77
CA HIS A 48 11.95 1.48 -0.89
C HIS A 48 11.16 1.23 -2.18
N PHE A 49 10.06 1.95 -2.41
CA PHE A 49 9.19 1.72 -3.56
C PHE A 49 9.84 2.17 -4.88
N VAL A 50 10.57 3.29 -4.87
CA VAL A 50 11.32 3.76 -6.04
C VAL A 50 12.34 2.72 -6.50
N ALA A 51 13.02 2.03 -5.57
CA ALA A 51 13.95 0.96 -5.94
C ALA A 51 13.27 -0.20 -6.69
N ARG A 52 11.99 -0.51 -6.39
CA ARG A 52 11.22 -1.55 -7.11
C ARG A 52 10.72 -1.06 -8.46
N ALA A 53 10.28 0.19 -8.52
CA ALA A 53 9.91 0.84 -9.77
C ALA A 53 11.10 0.86 -10.74
N ALA A 54 12.28 1.29 -10.27
CA ALA A 54 13.53 1.29 -11.04
C ALA A 54 13.99 -0.12 -11.46
N GLY A 55 13.60 -1.15 -10.69
CA GLY A 55 13.79 -2.56 -11.05
C GLY A 55 12.86 -3.10 -12.14
N GLY A 56 11.91 -2.30 -12.62
CA GLY A 56 11.01 -2.65 -13.73
C GLY A 56 9.62 -3.12 -13.31
N THR A 57 9.22 -2.98 -12.03
CA THR A 57 7.84 -3.25 -11.60
C THR A 57 6.86 -2.29 -12.30
N GLY A 58 5.79 -2.83 -12.90
CA GLY A 58 4.81 -2.01 -13.61
C GLY A 58 3.72 -1.40 -12.73
N LEU A 59 3.34 -2.08 -11.65
CA LEU A 59 2.39 -1.58 -10.66
C LEU A 59 2.90 -1.89 -9.24
N ILE A 60 2.91 -0.86 -8.40
CA ILE A 60 3.22 -0.97 -6.98
C ILE A 60 1.94 -0.73 -6.19
N ILE A 61 1.66 -1.62 -5.24
CA ILE A 61 0.63 -1.42 -4.23
C ILE A 61 1.33 -1.04 -2.92
N THR A 62 0.91 0.04 -2.27
CA THR A 62 1.46 0.46 -0.97
C THR A 62 1.26 -0.61 0.11
N GLY A 63 1.88 -0.44 1.28
CA GLY A 63 1.40 -1.09 2.50
C GLY A 63 -0.04 -0.69 2.86
N CYS A 64 -0.57 -1.27 3.92
CA CYS A 64 -1.87 -0.98 4.49
C CYS A 64 -1.94 0.50 4.90
N CYS A 65 -2.63 1.31 4.11
CA CYS A 65 -2.90 2.71 4.43
C CYS A 65 -4.19 2.80 5.24
N ALA A 66 -4.06 3.24 6.49
CA ALA A 66 -5.13 3.23 7.46
C ALA A 66 -6.16 4.34 7.19
N VAL A 67 -7.40 3.93 6.93
CA VAL A 67 -8.51 4.85 6.61
C VAL A 67 -9.02 5.67 7.82
N ALA A 68 -8.62 5.29 9.03
CA ALA A 68 -9.02 5.92 10.28
C ALA A 68 -7.85 6.08 11.25
N TYR A 69 -6.63 6.30 10.73
CA TYR A 69 -5.40 6.36 11.54
C TYR A 69 -5.57 7.23 12.82
N PRO A 70 -5.13 6.74 14.01
CA PRO A 70 -4.48 5.45 14.25
C PRO A 70 -5.48 4.30 14.53
N LEU A 71 -6.79 4.57 14.51
CA LEU A 71 -7.81 3.55 14.73
C LEU A 71 -7.84 2.55 13.58
N GLY A 72 -8.04 1.29 13.93
CA GLY A 72 -8.08 0.19 12.97
C GLY A 72 -6.69 -0.26 12.48
N CYS A 73 -5.59 0.27 13.04
CA CYS A 73 -4.22 -0.13 12.69
C CYS A 73 -3.73 -1.36 13.49
N THR A 74 -2.79 -2.12 12.92
CA THR A 74 -1.98 -3.09 13.68
C THR A 74 -0.68 -2.49 14.21
N SER A 75 -0.23 -1.38 13.62
CA SER A 75 0.99 -0.67 13.97
C SER A 75 0.80 0.84 13.78
N ARG A 76 1.36 1.66 14.68
CA ARG A 76 1.45 3.12 14.49
C ARG A 76 2.44 3.52 13.40
N LYS A 77 3.15 2.54 12.83
CA LYS A 77 4.05 2.72 11.69
C LYS A 77 3.41 2.36 10.35
N GLU A 78 2.10 2.11 10.33
CA GLU A 78 1.31 2.05 9.10
C GLU A 78 1.07 3.46 8.56
N PRO A 79 1.13 3.68 7.24
CA PRO A 79 0.80 4.96 6.64
C PRO A 79 -0.67 5.34 6.90
N GLY A 80 -0.93 6.63 7.15
CA GLY A 80 -2.27 7.16 7.34
C GLY A 80 -2.95 7.57 6.03
N LEU A 81 -4.28 7.54 6.03
CA LEU A 81 -5.14 7.97 4.90
C LEU A 81 -6.41 8.70 5.39
N SER A 82 -6.47 9.09 6.66
CA SER A 82 -7.67 9.66 7.30
C SER A 82 -7.72 11.18 7.36
N GLU A 83 -6.59 11.86 7.12
CA GLU A 83 -6.43 13.32 7.29
C GLU A 83 -5.58 13.92 6.17
N ASP A 84 -5.83 15.20 5.83
CA ASP A 84 -5.10 15.90 4.76
C ASP A 84 -3.59 16.02 5.02
N ARG A 85 -3.16 15.91 6.29
CA ARG A 85 -1.74 15.93 6.66
C ARG A 85 -0.91 14.82 6.01
N PHE A 86 -1.53 13.69 5.65
CA PHE A 86 -0.85 12.56 4.99
C PHE A 86 -0.69 12.75 3.47
N ILE A 87 -1.44 13.68 2.87
CA ILE A 87 -1.45 13.90 1.42
C ILE A 87 -0.04 14.24 0.88
N PRO A 88 0.77 15.10 1.51
CA PRO A 88 2.11 15.42 1.03
C PRO A 88 3.02 14.19 0.88
N GLY A 89 3.06 13.30 1.87
CA GLY A 89 3.88 12.08 1.82
C GLY A 89 3.39 11.09 0.76
N LEU A 90 2.08 10.85 0.71
CA LEU A 90 1.45 10.01 -0.33
C LEU A 90 1.69 10.55 -1.73
N LYS A 91 1.59 11.87 -1.90
CA LYS A 91 1.87 12.56 -3.17
C LYS A 91 3.34 12.41 -3.56
N ALA A 92 4.27 12.64 -2.64
CA ALA A 92 5.70 12.50 -2.90
C ALA A 92 6.05 11.07 -3.32
N LEU A 93 5.46 10.06 -2.68
CA LEU A 93 5.60 8.66 -3.08
C LEU A 93 5.05 8.40 -4.50
N ALA A 94 3.83 8.87 -4.79
CA ALA A 94 3.21 8.69 -6.09
C ALA A 94 4.03 9.34 -7.21
N ASP A 95 4.45 10.59 -7.02
CA ASP A 95 5.27 11.34 -7.98
C ASP A 95 6.59 10.60 -8.24
N ALA A 96 7.32 10.18 -7.20
CA ALA A 96 8.60 9.49 -7.35
C ALA A 96 8.48 8.12 -8.04
N VAL A 97 7.42 7.35 -7.75
CA VAL A 97 7.13 6.07 -8.41
C VAL A 97 6.76 6.26 -9.88
N HIS A 98 6.00 7.32 -10.20
CA HIS A 98 5.64 7.67 -11.57
C HIS A 98 6.86 8.14 -12.37
N ASP A 99 7.73 8.94 -11.79
CA ASP A 99 8.98 9.39 -12.41
C ASP A 99 9.92 8.23 -12.73
N ALA A 100 9.90 7.17 -11.91
CA ALA A 100 10.62 5.92 -12.16
C ALA A 100 9.93 5.00 -13.21
N GLY A 101 8.83 5.43 -13.82
CA GLY A 101 8.16 4.74 -14.92
C GLY A 101 7.14 3.67 -14.50
N SER A 102 6.74 3.64 -13.23
CA SER A 102 5.75 2.69 -12.70
C SER A 102 4.39 3.37 -12.41
N LYS A 103 3.43 2.61 -11.89
CA LYS A 103 2.15 3.11 -11.36
C LYS A 103 2.03 2.76 -9.88
N LEU A 104 1.34 3.61 -9.13
CA LEU A 104 1.06 3.39 -7.70
C LEU A 104 -0.44 3.17 -7.47
N CYS A 105 -0.77 2.22 -6.60
CA CYS A 105 -2.11 2.01 -6.04
C CYS A 105 -2.01 2.00 -4.52
N VAL A 106 -2.96 2.65 -3.85
CA VAL A 106 -3.03 2.65 -2.37
C VAL A 106 -3.93 1.51 -1.90
N GLN A 107 -3.44 0.71 -0.95
CA GLN A 107 -4.28 -0.27 -0.25
C GLN A 107 -4.94 0.39 0.95
N MET A 108 -6.24 0.70 0.83
CA MET A 108 -7.04 1.23 1.93
C MET A 108 -7.40 0.13 2.92
N THR A 109 -7.06 0.29 4.20
CA THR A 109 -7.20 -0.79 5.19
C THR A 109 -7.85 -0.32 6.49
N HIS A 110 -8.66 -1.20 7.09
CA HIS A 110 -9.06 -1.19 8.48
C HIS A 110 -8.98 -2.64 9.00
N HIS A 111 -8.14 -2.90 10.01
CA HIS A 111 -7.87 -4.26 10.48
C HIS A 111 -8.95 -4.82 11.41
N GLY A 112 -9.88 -3.98 11.86
CA GLY A 112 -11.06 -4.40 12.60
C GLY A 112 -10.68 -5.18 13.86
N LYS A 113 -11.18 -6.42 14.00
CA LYS A 113 -10.91 -7.25 15.18
C LYS A 113 -9.41 -7.54 15.42
N VAL A 114 -8.57 -7.42 14.40
CA VAL A 114 -7.11 -7.63 14.53
C VAL A 114 -6.33 -6.30 14.61
N ALA A 115 -7.03 -5.17 14.75
CA ALA A 115 -6.42 -3.87 15.02
C ALA A 115 -5.81 -3.87 16.43
N ARG A 116 -4.49 -4.12 16.47
CA ARG A 116 -3.73 -4.17 17.72
C ARG A 116 -3.70 -2.81 18.43
N ILE A 117 -3.69 -1.71 17.68
CA ILE A 117 -3.67 -0.36 18.27
C ILE A 117 -4.95 -0.11 19.06
N ASP A 118 -6.11 -0.48 18.50
CA ASP A 118 -7.40 -0.36 19.20
C ASP A 118 -7.41 -1.17 20.51
N THR A 119 -6.87 -2.38 20.47
CA THR A 119 -6.79 -3.24 21.66
C THR A 119 -5.89 -2.65 22.76
N LEU A 120 -4.82 -1.94 22.38
CA LEU A 120 -3.87 -1.35 23.33
C LEU A 120 -4.38 -0.03 23.94
N ASP A 121 -5.05 0.79 23.13
CA ASP A 121 -5.44 2.15 23.52
C ASP A 121 -6.85 2.23 24.16
N GLY A 122 -7.54 1.10 24.28
CA GLY A 122 -8.84 1.00 24.96
C GLY A 122 -10.12 1.18 24.13
N PRO A 123 -10.15 1.52 22.82
CA PRO A 123 -11.38 1.37 22.04
C PRO A 123 -11.65 -0.12 21.75
N THR A 124 -12.91 -0.52 21.85
CA THR A 124 -13.33 -1.89 21.50
C THR A 124 -13.02 -2.15 20.02
N ALA A 125 -12.19 -3.15 19.75
CA ALA A 125 -11.88 -3.58 18.38
C ALA A 125 -13.17 -3.80 17.58
N VAL A 126 -13.27 -3.12 16.42
CA VAL A 126 -14.49 -3.12 15.61
C VAL A 126 -14.50 -4.36 14.71
N GLY A 127 -15.58 -5.11 14.69
CA GLY A 127 -15.73 -6.25 13.79
C GLY A 127 -17.19 -6.61 13.56
N PRO A 128 -17.48 -7.39 12.52
CA PRO A 128 -18.82 -7.94 12.36
C PRO A 128 -19.15 -8.82 13.58
N VAL A 129 -20.27 -8.52 14.24
CA VAL A 129 -20.86 -9.34 15.29
C VAL A 129 -22.16 -9.95 14.78
N HIS A 130 -22.48 -11.16 15.22
CA HIS A 130 -23.82 -11.71 14.99
C HIS A 130 -24.83 -10.84 15.73
N ALA A 131 -25.77 -10.24 15.01
CA ALA A 131 -26.95 -9.66 15.63
C ALA A 131 -27.84 -10.82 16.10
N GLU A 132 -27.96 -11.04 17.40
CA GLU A 132 -29.09 -11.81 17.91
C GLU A 132 -30.35 -11.02 17.57
N ALA A 133 -31.28 -11.63 16.84
CA ALA A 133 -32.57 -11.01 16.57
C ALA A 133 -33.23 -10.74 17.92
N ALA A 134 -33.45 -9.47 18.25
CA ALA A 134 -34.21 -9.08 19.43
C ALA A 134 -35.62 -9.68 19.30
N GLY A 135 -35.88 -10.74 20.07
CA GLY A 135 -37.19 -11.35 20.27
C GLY A 135 -37.93 -10.70 21.42
#